data_AF-A0A933V966-F1
#
_entry.id   AF-A0A933V966-F1
#
_cell.length_a   1.000
_cell.length_b   1.000
_cell.length_c   1.000
_cell.angle_alpha   90.00
_cell.angle_beta   90.00
_cell.angle_gamma   90.00
#
_symmetry.space_group_name_H-M   'P 1'
#
loop_
_entity.id
_entity.type
_entity.pdbx_description
1 polymer ?
#
loop_
_entity_poly.entity_id
_entity_poly.type
_entity_poly.pdbx_seq_one_letter_code
_entity_poly.pdbx_strand_id
1 'polypeptide(L)'
;MSVADTFGIAPSSCGKLRALLENTPGLARVWIYGSRARGTHRNESDIDLAIEPDGSNSRLRSDLSARLEGAGLLYRVDMTSLDDKLDEGFRAQIERDKKLFWEPRRHAATGEIGATQLKPFQATVLTKLDGYLAELKKHAVTSETAARALRAAEVDIPGEIADFPKKTWEALKKAGDLPPTFAGQPHSSRFDGAGRAIPNVCLKIPTGGGKTLLAAASVARVFSSYLGRHAGLVLWIVPNEAIYRQTLKTLADRDHPYRQMLNVAGAGRVKILEKDSPLTRLDVESHLCVMLLMLQSAARKDEAQKKLKAFRDRGNVLGFTPREDDIEAHWRLLGAVPNLDVYAPFGASQEGARAQKGSIVKSSLGNVLRIQRPMV
;
A
#
# COMPACT_ATOMS: atom_id res chain seq x y z
N MET A 1 16.73 -17.42 -0.40
CA MET A 1 16.84 -17.77 1.03
C MET A 1 18.32 -17.94 1.33
N SER A 2 18.98 -16.94 1.92
CA SER A 2 20.28 -17.17 2.56
C SER A 2 20.02 -17.77 3.95
N VAL A 3 20.86 -18.71 4.37
CA VAL A 3 20.78 -19.29 5.71
C VAL A 3 21.07 -18.15 6.70
N ALA A 4 20.04 -17.66 7.38
CA ALA A 4 20.21 -16.60 8.38
C ALA A 4 21.05 -17.16 9.53
N ASP A 5 22.11 -16.45 9.91
CA ASP A 5 22.97 -16.80 11.04
C ASP A 5 22.10 -17.07 12.28
N THR A 6 22.20 -18.29 12.79
CA THR A 6 21.43 -18.76 13.96
C THR A 6 22.19 -18.55 15.27
N PHE A 7 23.46 -18.13 15.22
CA PHE A 7 24.31 -17.89 16.40
C PHE A 7 24.35 -19.08 17.39
N GLY A 8 24.28 -20.31 16.86
CA GLY A 8 24.26 -21.52 17.67
C GLY A 8 22.95 -21.77 18.42
N ILE A 9 21.88 -21.03 18.10
CA ILE A 9 20.54 -21.20 18.66
C ILE A 9 19.79 -22.21 17.81
N ALA A 10 19.16 -23.21 18.44
CA ALA A 10 18.29 -24.17 17.75
C ALA A 10 17.28 -23.47 16.82
N PRO A 11 17.09 -23.92 15.56
CA PRO A 11 16.25 -23.25 14.58
C PRO A 11 14.82 -22.92 15.07
N SER A 12 14.22 -23.82 15.85
CA SER A 12 12.90 -23.62 16.45
C SER A 12 12.87 -22.46 17.45
N SER A 13 13.88 -22.37 18.34
CA SER A 13 14.00 -21.27 19.31
C SER A 13 14.37 -19.96 18.63
N CYS A 14 15.25 -19.99 17.62
CA CYS A 14 15.60 -18.82 16.83
C CYS A 14 14.38 -18.28 16.06
N GLY A 15 13.57 -19.16 15.47
CA GLY A 15 12.32 -18.80 14.80
C GLY A 15 11.30 -18.16 15.75
N LYS A 16 11.06 -18.77 16.92
CA LYS A 16 10.19 -18.20 17.97
C LYS A 16 10.67 -16.83 18.43
N LEU A 17 11.98 -16.70 18.70
CA LEU A 17 12.58 -15.45 19.16
C LEU A 17 12.41 -14.35 18.11
N ARG A 18 12.76 -14.60 16.85
CA ARG A 18 12.58 -13.63 15.75
C ARG A 18 11.11 -13.26 15.55
N ALA A 19 10.19 -14.22 15.62
CA ALA A 19 8.75 -13.94 15.50
C ALA A 19 8.22 -13.07 16.65
N LEU A 20 8.75 -13.25 17.86
CA LEU A 20 8.38 -12.44 19.02
C LEU A 20 8.88 -11.00 18.84
N LEU A 21 10.13 -10.82 18.41
CA LEU A 21 10.71 -9.50 18.12
C LEU A 21 9.95 -8.78 17.00
N GLU A 22 9.59 -9.47 15.92
CA GLU A 22 8.79 -8.92 14.82
C GLU A 22 7.44 -8.37 15.29
N ASN A 23 6.82 -9.01 16.27
CA ASN A 23 5.54 -8.63 16.85
C ASN A 23 5.69 -7.79 18.12
N THR A 24 6.83 -7.12 18.34
CA THR A 24 7.06 -6.25 19.50
C THR A 24 7.16 -4.79 19.04
N PRO A 25 6.11 -3.97 19.25
CA PRO A 25 6.16 -2.56 18.87
C PRO A 25 7.15 -1.78 19.73
N GLY A 26 7.83 -0.82 19.13
CA GLY A 26 8.79 0.05 19.82
C GLY A 26 10.20 -0.50 19.95
N LEU A 27 10.56 -1.60 19.28
CA LEU A 27 11.97 -2.01 19.11
C LEU A 27 12.55 -1.40 17.83
N ALA A 28 13.68 -0.70 17.94
CA ALA A 28 14.45 -0.23 16.80
C ALA A 28 15.38 -1.32 16.26
N ARG A 29 16.15 -1.99 17.14
CA ARG A 29 17.07 -3.08 16.81
C ARG A 29 17.29 -4.01 18.00
N VAL A 30 17.69 -5.23 17.72
CA VAL A 30 18.11 -6.22 18.72
C VAL A 30 19.43 -6.84 18.28
N TRP A 31 20.39 -6.79 19.19
CA TRP A 31 21.74 -7.32 18.99
C TRP A 31 21.92 -8.54 19.87
N ILE A 32 22.64 -9.54 19.39
CA ILE A 32 23.15 -10.63 20.22
C ILE A 32 24.59 -10.30 20.59
N TYR A 33 24.96 -10.49 21.86
CA TYR A 33 26.35 -10.32 22.31
C TYR A 33 26.81 -11.59 23.07
N GLY A 34 27.94 -11.51 23.76
CA GLY A 34 28.39 -12.59 24.64
C GLY A 34 28.91 -13.81 23.91
N SER A 35 28.78 -14.99 24.54
CA SER A 35 29.38 -16.25 24.07
C SER A 35 28.87 -16.67 22.69
N ARG A 36 27.57 -16.48 22.43
CA ARG A 36 26.92 -16.84 21.16
C ARG A 36 27.33 -15.93 20.01
N ALA A 37 27.45 -14.62 20.25
CA ALA A 37 27.95 -13.69 19.25
C ALA A 37 29.44 -13.95 18.90
N ARG A 38 30.27 -14.29 19.89
CA ARG A 38 31.69 -14.62 19.70
C ARG A 38 31.94 -16.02 19.11
N GLY A 39 30.92 -16.89 19.10
CA GLY A 39 31.08 -18.27 18.67
C GLY A 39 31.78 -19.19 19.69
N THR A 40 31.93 -18.74 20.94
CA THR A 40 32.56 -19.51 22.04
C THR A 40 31.52 -20.11 23.00
N HIS A 41 30.27 -20.21 22.55
CA HIS A 41 29.16 -20.75 23.32
C HIS A 41 29.25 -22.27 23.50
N ARG A 42 28.64 -22.76 24.57
CA ARG A 42 28.35 -24.18 24.80
C ARG A 42 26.87 -24.44 24.49
N ASN A 43 26.47 -25.71 24.50
CA ASN A 43 25.09 -26.09 24.20
C ASN A 43 24.10 -25.46 25.20
N GLU A 44 24.50 -25.37 26.47
CA GLU A 44 23.74 -24.83 27.59
C GLU A 44 23.86 -23.30 27.77
N SER A 45 24.64 -22.61 26.94
CA SER A 45 24.82 -21.16 27.08
C SER A 45 23.49 -20.41 26.96
N ASP A 46 23.35 -19.35 27.73
CA ASP A 46 22.29 -18.35 27.62
C ASP A 46 22.36 -17.59 26.28
N ILE A 47 21.29 -16.84 25.99
CA ILE A 47 21.20 -15.92 24.87
C ILE A 47 21.21 -14.50 25.43
N ASP A 48 22.34 -13.82 25.30
CA ASP A 48 22.51 -12.42 25.65
C ASP A 48 22.00 -11.49 24.54
N LEU A 49 20.93 -10.73 24.81
CA LEU A 49 20.35 -9.77 23.87
C LEU A 49 20.49 -8.33 24.39
N ALA A 50 20.98 -7.44 23.54
CA ALA A 50 20.94 -6.00 23.77
C ALA A 50 19.83 -5.39 22.90
N ILE A 51 18.84 -4.76 23.54
CA ILE A 51 17.71 -4.11 22.87
C ILE A 51 17.95 -2.61 22.72
N GLU A 52 17.56 -2.09 21.56
CA GLU A 52 17.55 -0.68 21.24
C GLU A 52 16.10 -0.26 20.99
N PRO A 53 15.48 0.53 21.89
CA PRO A 53 14.11 1.04 21.71
C PRO A 53 13.98 2.03 20.54
N ASP A 54 12.80 2.09 19.93
CA ASP A 54 12.42 3.12 18.96
C ASP A 54 11.58 4.20 19.66
N GLY A 55 12.27 5.16 20.29
CA GLY A 55 11.67 6.21 21.10
C GLY A 55 11.49 5.84 22.58
N SER A 56 10.81 6.70 23.35
CA SER A 56 10.65 6.54 24.79
C SER A 56 9.50 5.60 25.14
N ASN A 57 9.77 4.30 25.23
CA ASN A 57 8.83 3.30 25.79
C ASN A 57 9.39 2.63 27.04
N SER A 58 9.01 3.14 28.22
CA SER A 58 9.50 2.65 29.51
C SER A 58 9.03 1.24 29.89
N ARG A 59 8.02 0.68 29.21
CA ARG A 59 7.49 -0.67 29.47
C ARG A 59 7.98 -1.72 28.49
N LEU A 60 8.69 -1.31 27.44
CA LEU A 60 9.14 -2.22 26.38
C LEU A 60 9.91 -3.42 26.92
N ARG A 61 10.86 -3.17 27.82
CA ARG A 61 11.72 -4.20 28.41
C ARG A 61 10.91 -5.19 29.26
N SER A 62 10.00 -4.71 30.11
CA SER A 62 9.17 -5.57 30.96
C SER A 62 8.19 -6.41 30.15
N ASP A 63 7.54 -5.81 29.15
CA ASP A 63 6.57 -6.51 28.31
C ASP A 63 7.25 -7.57 27.44
N LEU A 64 8.43 -7.26 26.90
CA LEU A 64 9.24 -8.19 26.13
C LEU A 64 9.75 -9.35 27.00
N SER A 65 10.18 -9.08 28.23
CA SER A 65 10.62 -10.12 29.17
C SER A 65 9.50 -11.12 29.48
N ALA A 66 8.31 -10.62 29.84
CA ALA A 66 7.16 -11.47 30.15
C ALA A 66 6.75 -12.37 28.95
N ARG A 67 6.84 -11.83 27.73
CA ARG A 67 6.55 -12.61 26.50
C ARG A 67 7.61 -13.66 26.22
N LEU A 68 8.89 -13.38 26.50
CA LEU A 68 9.99 -14.34 26.32
C LEU A 68 9.87 -15.52 27.29
N GLU A 69 9.52 -15.24 28.55
CA GLU A 69 9.24 -16.28 29.55
C GLU A 69 8.08 -17.19 29.13
N GLY A 70 7.01 -16.62 28.55
CA GLY A 70 5.88 -17.38 28.03
C GLY A 70 6.14 -18.14 26.71
N ALA A 71 7.27 -17.93 26.03
CA ALA A 71 7.53 -18.48 24.70
C ALA A 71 8.03 -19.94 24.70
N GLY A 72 8.40 -20.48 25.86
CA GLY A 72 8.94 -21.83 26.01
C GLY A 72 10.17 -22.05 25.13
N LEU A 73 11.17 -21.18 25.28
CA LEU A 73 12.46 -21.27 24.59
C LEU A 73 13.34 -22.33 25.25
N LEU A 74 14.17 -23.02 24.45
CA LEU A 74 15.13 -24.02 24.93
C LEU A 74 16.23 -23.41 25.81
N TYR A 75 16.54 -22.14 25.60
CA TYR A 75 17.64 -21.43 26.25
C TYR A 75 17.08 -20.28 27.08
N ARG A 76 17.76 -19.96 28.19
CA ARG A 76 17.50 -18.72 28.93
C ARG A 76 17.90 -17.52 28.05
N VAL A 77 17.10 -16.47 28.10
CA VAL A 77 17.36 -15.21 27.39
C VAL A 77 17.58 -14.12 28.41
N ASP A 78 18.77 -13.53 28.40
CA ASP A 78 19.12 -12.39 29.23
C ASP A 78 19.08 -11.12 28.38
N MET A 79 18.45 -10.07 28.89
CA MET A 79 18.13 -8.88 28.11
C MET A 79 18.62 -7.60 28.77
N THR A 80 19.37 -6.81 28.00
CA THR A 80 19.94 -5.51 28.40
C THR A 80 19.40 -4.41 27.50
N SER A 81 18.91 -3.31 28.06
CA SER A 81 18.53 -2.12 27.27
C SER A 81 19.73 -1.18 27.09
N LEU A 82 19.99 -0.75 25.86
CA LEU A 82 21.11 0.17 25.57
C LEU A 82 20.86 1.62 26.02
N ASP A 83 19.61 1.95 26.31
CA ASP A 83 19.19 3.25 26.87
C ASP A 83 19.38 3.31 28.39
N ASP A 84 19.56 2.15 29.05
CA ASP A 84 19.82 2.12 30.48
C ASP A 84 21.23 2.66 30.78
N LYS A 85 21.43 3.19 31.99
CA LYS A 85 22.76 3.56 32.47
C LYS A 85 23.56 2.30 32.78
N LEU A 86 24.38 1.88 31.82
CA LEU A 86 25.29 0.74 31.94
C LEU A 86 26.67 1.18 32.43
N ASP A 87 27.36 0.27 33.13
CA ASP A 87 28.79 0.42 33.42
C ASP A 87 29.60 0.59 32.13
N GLU A 88 30.62 1.46 32.15
CA GLU A 88 31.39 1.80 30.95
C GLU A 88 32.15 0.60 30.37
N GLY A 89 32.70 -0.26 31.23
CA GLY A 89 33.38 -1.48 30.81
C GLY A 89 32.42 -2.49 30.19
N PHE A 90 31.25 -2.66 30.80
CA PHE A 90 30.20 -3.53 30.27
C PHE A 90 29.63 -3.02 28.94
N ARG A 91 29.39 -1.72 28.81
CA ARG A 91 28.95 -1.10 27.56
C ARG A 91 29.98 -1.29 26.45
N ALA A 92 31.26 -1.07 26.74
CA ALA A 92 32.34 -1.29 25.78
C ALA A 92 32.44 -2.75 25.34
N GLN A 93 32.20 -3.71 26.25
CA GLN A 93 32.14 -5.13 25.91
C GLN A 93 30.98 -5.46 24.97
N ILE A 94 29.77 -4.95 25.24
CA ILE A 94 28.62 -5.15 24.35
C ILE A 94 28.93 -4.56 22.97
N GLU A 95 29.41 -3.32 22.90
CA GLU A 95 29.73 -2.67 21.63
C GLU A 95 30.79 -3.42 20.81
N ARG A 96 31.80 -3.99 21.48
CA ARG A 96 32.86 -4.76 20.83
C ARG A 96 32.36 -6.10 20.28
N ASP A 97 31.51 -6.80 21.03
CA ASP A 97 31.17 -8.20 20.76
C ASP A 97 29.80 -8.37 20.07
N LYS A 98 28.96 -7.31 20.01
CA LYS A 98 27.60 -7.41 19.49
C LYS A 98 27.54 -7.70 17.99
N LYS A 99 26.59 -8.53 17.60
CA LYS A 99 26.22 -8.82 16.22
C LYS A 99 24.72 -8.58 16.04
N LEU A 100 24.32 -8.12 14.86
CA LEU A 100 22.92 -7.86 14.58
C LEU A 100 22.14 -9.17 14.62
N PHE A 101 21.17 -9.28 15.53
CA PHE A 101 20.32 -10.45 15.66
C PHE A 101 19.01 -10.25 14.91
N TRP A 102 18.37 -9.11 15.13
CA TRP A 102 17.13 -8.72 14.49
C TRP A 102 17.06 -7.20 14.38
N GLU A 103 16.46 -6.72 13.31
CA GLU A 103 15.95 -5.38 13.17
C GLU A 103 14.57 -5.51 12.53
N PRO A 104 13.65 -4.56 12.76
CA PRO A 104 12.40 -4.54 12.04
C PRO A 104 12.72 -4.68 10.57
N ARG A 105 11.84 -5.36 9.83
CA ARG A 105 11.75 -5.14 8.38
C ARG A 105 11.25 -3.72 8.16
N ARG A 106 12.07 -2.73 8.48
CA ARG A 106 12.08 -1.47 7.78
C ARG A 106 12.14 -1.93 6.33
N HIS A 107 11.10 -1.61 5.55
CA HIS A 107 11.25 -1.58 4.11
C HIS A 107 12.41 -0.62 3.89
N ALA A 108 13.61 -1.17 3.86
CA ALA A 108 14.82 -0.40 3.91
C ALA A 108 14.73 0.48 2.67
N ALA A 109 14.60 1.78 2.92
CA ALA A 109 14.84 2.81 1.93
C ALA A 109 16.35 2.87 1.65
N THR A 110 16.97 1.72 1.40
CA THR A 110 18.31 1.55 0.89
C THR A 110 18.19 0.77 -0.39
N GLY A 111 17.87 1.51 -1.44
CA GLY A 111 18.40 1.23 -2.76
C GLY A 111 17.99 -0.06 -3.44
N GLU A 112 17.31 -1.05 -2.87
CA GLU A 112 16.99 -2.29 -3.57
C GLU A 112 15.49 -2.59 -3.46
N ILE A 113 14.83 -2.68 -4.61
CA ILE A 113 13.48 -3.24 -4.73
C ILE A 113 13.62 -4.44 -5.67
N GLY A 114 13.54 -5.66 -5.12
CA GLY A 114 13.95 -6.86 -5.84
C GLY A 114 15.47 -6.87 -6.09
N ALA A 115 15.91 -7.40 -7.24
CA ALA A 115 17.32 -7.42 -7.64
C ALA A 115 17.85 -6.10 -8.25
N THR A 116 17.12 -4.98 -8.11
CA THR A 116 17.44 -3.73 -8.81
C THR A 116 17.84 -2.62 -7.86
N GLN A 117 19.07 -2.12 -8.03
CA GLN A 117 19.55 -0.96 -7.29
C GLN A 117 18.92 0.34 -7.82
N LEU A 118 18.12 1.01 -7.00
CA LEU A 118 17.56 2.33 -7.24
C LEU A 118 18.65 3.38 -7.25
N LYS A 119 18.56 4.30 -8.21
CA LYS A 119 19.37 5.52 -8.24
C LYS A 119 18.98 6.42 -7.06
N PRO A 120 19.90 7.27 -6.54
CA PRO A 120 19.62 8.14 -5.41
C PRO A 120 18.34 8.99 -5.56
N PHE A 121 18.13 9.60 -6.74
CA PHE A 121 16.91 10.39 -6.96
C PHE A 121 15.64 9.55 -6.95
N GLN A 122 15.69 8.28 -7.37
CA GLN A 122 14.54 7.36 -7.36
C GLN A 122 14.16 7.02 -5.92
N ALA A 123 15.16 6.77 -5.07
CA ALA A 123 14.94 6.59 -3.64
C ALA A 123 14.31 7.85 -3.02
N THR A 124 14.82 9.05 -3.32
CA THR A 124 14.24 10.32 -2.84
C THR A 124 12.79 10.50 -3.26
N VAL A 125 12.44 10.16 -4.50
CA VAL A 125 11.06 10.22 -4.99
C VAL A 125 10.14 9.31 -4.17
N LEU A 126 10.56 8.08 -3.90
CA LEU A 126 9.77 7.13 -3.09
C LEU A 126 9.67 7.57 -1.63
N THR A 127 10.74 8.09 -1.04
CA THR A 127 10.70 8.64 0.33
C THR A 127 9.71 9.80 0.44
N LYS A 128 9.67 10.69 -0.56
CA LYS A 128 8.68 11.79 -0.61
C LYS A 128 7.25 11.27 -0.80
N LEU A 129 7.06 10.21 -1.60
CA LEU A 129 5.77 9.53 -1.70
C LEU A 129 5.35 8.92 -0.37
N ASP A 130 6.25 8.24 0.35
CA ASP A 130 5.96 7.64 1.65
C ASP A 130 5.54 8.69 2.68
N GLY A 131 6.24 9.83 2.74
CA GLY A 131 5.86 10.96 3.59
C GLY A 131 4.47 11.50 3.27
N TYR A 132 4.15 11.66 1.97
CA TYR A 132 2.81 12.05 1.53
C TYR A 132 1.75 11.03 1.94
N LEU A 133 1.98 9.73 1.71
CA LEU A 133 1.03 8.66 2.04
C LEU A 133 0.79 8.54 3.55
N ALA A 134 1.84 8.73 4.36
CA ALA A 134 1.73 8.72 5.81
C ALA A 134 0.84 9.86 6.33
N GLU A 135 1.05 11.09 5.81
CA GLU A 135 0.21 12.24 6.18
C GLU A 135 -1.22 12.10 5.65
N LEU A 136 -1.36 11.61 4.41
CA LEU A 136 -2.66 11.34 3.79
C LEU A 136 -3.48 10.37 4.63
N LYS A 137 -2.86 9.30 5.13
CA LYS A 137 -3.53 8.28 5.95
C LYS A 137 -4.10 8.85 7.24
N LYS A 138 -3.38 9.77 7.91
CA LYS A 138 -3.87 10.44 9.13
C LYS A 138 -5.16 11.20 8.86
N HIS A 139 -5.18 12.01 7.80
CA HIS A 139 -6.35 12.81 7.45
C HIS A 139 -7.49 11.95 6.88
N ALA A 140 -7.18 10.90 6.13
CA ALA A 140 -8.16 9.97 5.59
C ALA A 140 -8.94 9.27 6.71
N VAL A 141 -8.26 8.72 7.72
CA VAL A 141 -8.91 8.04 8.86
C VAL A 141 -9.87 8.98 9.60
N THR A 142 -9.45 10.21 9.87
CA THR A 142 -10.30 11.22 10.52
C THR A 142 -11.51 11.57 9.67
N SER A 143 -11.30 11.82 8.37
CA SER A 143 -12.38 12.14 7.41
C SER A 143 -13.38 10.99 7.28
N GLU A 144 -12.91 9.75 7.16
CA GLU A 144 -13.77 8.57 7.01
C GLU A 144 -14.58 8.28 8.28
N THR A 145 -13.98 8.51 9.46
CA THR A 145 -14.67 8.36 10.74
C THR A 145 -15.78 9.40 10.88
N ALA A 146 -15.49 10.67 10.58
CA ALA A 146 -16.48 11.73 10.58
C ALA A 146 -17.59 11.50 9.54
N ALA A 147 -17.22 11.13 8.31
CA ALA A 147 -18.17 10.81 7.25
C ALA A 147 -19.10 9.65 7.61
N ARG A 148 -18.60 8.64 8.32
CA ARG A 148 -19.40 7.50 8.80
C ARG A 148 -20.41 7.92 9.87
N ALA A 149 -19.98 8.76 10.82
CA ALA A 149 -20.86 9.29 11.85
C ALA A 149 -21.99 10.15 11.26
N LEU A 150 -21.66 11.03 10.30
CA LEU A 150 -22.66 11.87 9.61
C LEU A 150 -23.65 11.04 8.80
N ARG A 151 -23.19 10.03 8.05
CA ARG A 151 -24.08 9.10 7.34
C ARG A 151 -25.02 8.34 8.28
N ALA A 152 -24.53 7.91 9.44
CA ALA A 152 -25.35 7.22 10.44
C ALA A 152 -26.43 8.15 11.04
N ALA A 153 -26.17 9.45 11.05
CA ALA A 153 -27.11 10.49 11.46
C ALA A 153 -27.99 11.02 10.30
N GLU A 154 -27.88 10.45 9.10
CA GLU A 154 -28.55 10.93 7.88
C GLU A 154 -28.27 12.41 7.55
N VAL A 155 -27.09 12.90 7.93
CA VAL A 155 -26.63 14.27 7.66
C VAL A 155 -25.67 14.27 6.47
N ASP A 156 -25.85 15.25 5.59
CA ASP A 156 -24.94 15.48 4.46
C ASP A 156 -23.51 15.73 4.94
N ILE A 157 -22.54 15.14 4.25
CA ILE A 157 -21.12 15.31 4.60
C ILE A 157 -20.62 16.63 4.01
N PRO A 158 -20.20 17.60 4.84
CA PRO A 158 -19.61 18.84 4.35
C PRO A 158 -18.36 18.59 3.50
N GLY A 159 -18.21 19.35 2.42
CA GLY A 159 -17.06 19.22 1.50
C GLY A 159 -15.69 19.34 2.20
N GLU A 160 -15.59 20.17 3.24
CA GLU A 160 -14.37 20.32 4.04
C GLU A 160 -14.03 19.10 4.89
N ILE A 161 -15.05 18.33 5.32
CA ILE A 161 -14.83 17.07 6.03
C ILE A 161 -14.34 16.03 5.04
N ALA A 162 -14.95 15.97 3.85
CA ALA A 162 -14.61 15.02 2.80
C ALA A 162 -13.23 15.25 2.15
N ASP A 163 -12.76 16.50 2.07
CA ASP A 163 -11.53 16.86 1.35
C ASP A 163 -10.24 16.69 2.17
N PHE A 164 -10.01 15.45 2.63
CA PHE A 164 -8.78 15.07 3.32
C PHE A 164 -7.48 15.22 2.49
N PRO A 165 -7.48 15.08 1.14
CA PRO A 165 -6.28 15.35 0.34
C PRO A 165 -5.83 16.82 0.41
N LYS A 166 -6.78 17.76 0.46
CA LYS A 166 -6.46 19.19 0.66
C LYS A 166 -5.80 19.44 2.01
N LYS A 167 -6.34 18.88 3.09
CA LYS A 167 -5.74 18.98 4.44
C LYS A 167 -4.33 18.43 4.49
N THR A 168 -4.12 17.29 3.83
CA THR A 168 -2.79 16.69 3.65
C THR A 168 -1.82 17.64 2.96
N TRP A 169 -2.24 18.28 1.87
CA TRP A 169 -1.40 19.24 1.14
C TRP A 169 -1.04 20.45 2.00
N GLU A 170 -2.01 20.98 2.75
CA GLU A 170 -1.81 22.11 3.67
C GLU A 170 -0.85 21.76 4.82
N ALA A 171 -0.97 20.55 5.38
CA ALA A 171 -0.07 20.05 6.42
C ALA A 171 1.38 19.94 5.90
N LEU A 172 1.58 19.33 4.72
CA LEU A 172 2.90 19.23 4.09
C LEU A 172 3.47 20.60 3.72
N LYS A 173 2.62 21.54 3.29
CA LYS A 173 3.03 22.92 3.00
C LYS A 173 3.52 23.62 4.26
N LYS A 174 2.78 23.50 5.37
CA LYS A 174 3.13 24.07 6.67
C LYS A 174 4.42 23.48 7.22
N ALA A 175 4.66 22.18 7.01
CA ALA A 175 5.88 21.48 7.43
C ALA A 175 7.10 21.78 6.52
N GLY A 176 6.91 22.44 5.37
CA GLY A 176 7.99 22.67 4.40
C GLY A 176 8.39 21.41 3.62
N ASP A 177 7.55 20.37 3.62
CA ASP A 177 7.87 19.07 3.02
C ASP A 177 7.56 18.96 1.53
N LEU A 178 6.80 19.92 1.00
CA LEU A 178 6.52 20.04 -0.43
C LEU A 178 7.79 20.38 -1.22
N PRO A 179 7.93 19.88 -2.47
CA PRO A 179 9.03 20.28 -3.34
C PRO A 179 9.05 21.81 -3.51
N PRO A 180 10.20 22.50 -3.37
CA PRO A 180 10.27 23.96 -3.42
C PRO A 180 9.63 24.57 -4.66
N THR A 181 9.81 23.94 -5.83
CA THR A 181 9.22 24.37 -7.11
C THR A 181 7.69 24.35 -7.13
N PHE A 182 7.04 23.56 -6.28
CA PHE A 182 5.59 23.38 -6.23
C PHE A 182 4.95 23.83 -4.92
N ALA A 183 5.73 24.27 -3.93
CA ALA A 183 5.23 24.68 -2.62
C ALA A 183 4.22 25.84 -2.69
N GLY A 184 4.34 26.71 -3.70
CA GLY A 184 3.41 27.81 -3.96
C GLY A 184 2.11 27.39 -4.67
N GLN A 185 2.03 26.20 -5.25
CA GLN A 185 0.86 25.79 -6.05
C GLN A 185 -0.35 25.49 -5.15
N PRO A 186 -1.56 25.91 -5.54
CA PRO A 186 -2.77 25.56 -4.82
C PRO A 186 -3.08 24.06 -5.00
N HIS A 187 -3.71 23.48 -3.99
CA HIS A 187 -4.23 22.11 -4.09
C HIS A 187 -5.37 22.05 -5.12
N SER A 188 -5.41 20.98 -5.91
CA SER A 188 -6.51 20.69 -6.84
C SER A 188 -7.36 19.55 -6.29
N SER A 189 -8.43 19.90 -5.58
CA SER A 189 -9.38 18.93 -5.02
C SER A 189 -10.08 18.14 -6.14
N ARG A 190 -10.22 16.83 -5.94
CA ARG A 190 -10.88 15.91 -6.87
C ARG A 190 -11.86 15.04 -6.09
N PHE A 191 -13.03 14.82 -6.68
CA PHE A 191 -14.08 14.00 -6.09
C PHE A 191 -14.60 13.02 -7.14
N ASP A 192 -15.01 11.84 -6.69
CA ASP A 192 -15.72 10.90 -7.57
C ASP A 192 -17.21 11.27 -7.69
N GLY A 193 -17.95 10.49 -8.48
CA GLY A 193 -19.38 10.77 -8.70
C GLY A 193 -20.24 10.65 -7.45
N ALA A 194 -19.73 10.09 -6.35
CA ALA A 194 -20.41 10.04 -5.05
C ALA A 194 -19.91 11.13 -4.08
N GLY A 195 -19.16 12.12 -4.58
CA GLY A 195 -18.62 13.21 -3.75
C GLY A 195 -17.48 12.78 -2.82
N ARG A 196 -16.91 11.57 -2.98
CA ARG A 196 -15.80 11.10 -2.15
C ARG A 196 -14.49 11.65 -2.69
N ALA A 197 -13.65 12.21 -1.83
CA ALA A 197 -12.37 12.76 -2.26
C ALA A 197 -11.48 11.69 -2.89
N ILE A 198 -10.71 12.12 -3.89
CA ILE A 198 -9.76 11.33 -4.65
C ILE A 198 -8.37 11.92 -4.43
N PRO A 199 -7.49 11.25 -3.68
CA PRO A 199 -6.09 11.63 -3.60
C PRO A 199 -5.46 11.63 -4.99
N ASN A 200 -4.72 12.68 -5.31
CA ASN A 200 -3.98 12.80 -6.56
C ASN A 200 -2.58 13.34 -6.29
N VAL A 201 -1.58 12.74 -6.91
CA VAL A 201 -0.18 13.15 -6.82
C VAL A 201 0.50 12.94 -8.17
N CYS A 202 1.44 13.82 -8.51
CA CYS A 202 2.24 13.71 -9.73
C CYS A 202 3.72 13.64 -9.37
N LEU A 203 4.37 12.55 -9.78
CA LEU A 203 5.82 12.40 -9.65
C LEU A 203 6.48 12.86 -10.96
N LYS A 204 7.24 13.96 -10.92
CA LYS A 204 7.96 14.46 -12.10
C LYS A 204 9.27 13.70 -12.27
N ILE A 205 9.34 12.88 -13.32
CA ILE A 205 10.48 11.99 -13.59
C ILE A 205 11.00 12.23 -15.01
N PRO A 206 12.30 12.53 -15.20
CA PRO A 206 12.87 12.78 -16.52
C PRO A 206 12.81 11.55 -17.42
N THR A 207 13.04 11.75 -18.72
CA THR A 207 13.25 10.64 -19.66
C THR A 207 14.49 9.85 -19.24
N GLY A 208 14.43 8.51 -19.33
CA GLY A 208 15.46 7.63 -18.78
C GLY A 208 15.49 7.52 -17.24
N GLY A 209 14.65 8.29 -16.52
CA GLY A 209 14.59 8.27 -15.06
C GLY A 209 13.93 7.04 -14.42
N GLY A 210 13.56 6.03 -15.22
CA GLY A 210 12.88 4.83 -14.73
C GLY A 210 11.43 5.09 -14.31
N LYS A 211 10.64 5.75 -15.18
CA LYS A 211 9.21 6.00 -14.94
C LYS A 211 8.44 4.72 -14.59
N THR A 212 8.62 3.66 -15.38
CA THR A 212 7.94 2.37 -15.17
C THR A 212 8.39 1.70 -13.88
N LEU A 213 9.70 1.77 -13.55
CA LEU A 213 10.26 1.30 -12.29
C LEU A 213 9.60 1.99 -11.09
N LEU A 214 9.58 3.32 -11.10
CA LEU A 214 8.98 4.12 -10.02
C LEU A 214 7.48 3.93 -9.93
N ALA A 215 6.78 3.75 -11.05
CA ALA A 215 5.36 3.41 -11.05
C ALA A 215 5.09 2.05 -10.38
N ALA A 216 5.86 1.01 -10.72
CA ALA A 216 5.72 -0.31 -10.11
C ALA A 216 6.04 -0.28 -8.60
N ALA A 217 7.09 0.45 -8.21
CA ALA A 217 7.41 0.68 -6.80
C ALA A 217 6.32 1.48 -6.07
N SER A 218 5.72 2.47 -6.72
CA SER A 218 4.64 3.29 -6.14
C SER A 218 3.39 2.45 -5.88
N VAL A 219 3.05 1.50 -6.77
CA VAL A 219 1.95 0.55 -6.53
C VAL A 219 2.18 -0.20 -5.21
N ALA A 220 3.40 -0.69 -4.98
CA ALA A 220 3.74 -1.36 -3.73
C ALA A 220 3.51 -0.46 -2.51
N ARG A 221 4.01 0.78 -2.53
CA ARG A 221 3.85 1.74 -1.42
C ARG A 221 2.38 2.09 -1.15
N VAL A 222 1.59 2.30 -2.20
CA VAL A 222 0.17 2.64 -2.05
C VAL A 222 -0.60 1.46 -1.48
N PHE A 223 -0.38 0.23 -1.98
CA PHE A 223 -1.11 -0.94 -1.52
C PHE A 223 -0.73 -1.35 -0.10
N SER A 224 0.56 -1.34 0.25
CA SER A 224 1.02 -1.73 1.59
C SER A 224 0.81 -0.62 2.63
N SER A 225 1.36 0.57 2.41
CA SER A 225 1.44 1.62 3.43
C SER A 225 0.12 2.38 3.59
N TYR A 226 -0.56 2.69 2.48
CA TYR A 226 -1.80 3.48 2.49
C TYR A 226 -3.04 2.59 2.58
N LEU A 227 -3.25 1.68 1.63
CA LEU A 227 -4.46 0.85 1.56
C LEU A 227 -4.45 -0.34 2.53
N GLY A 228 -3.27 -0.79 2.98
CA GLY A 228 -3.14 -1.93 3.89
C GLY A 228 -3.66 -3.26 3.30
N ARG A 229 -3.53 -3.47 1.99
CA ARG A 229 -4.04 -4.66 1.29
C ARG A 229 -3.12 -5.10 0.15
N HIS A 230 -3.22 -6.37 -0.24
CA HIS A 230 -2.43 -6.97 -1.33
C HIS A 230 -3.25 -7.34 -2.56
N ALA A 231 -4.56 -7.09 -2.52
CA ALA A 231 -5.48 -7.37 -3.62
C ALA A 231 -6.29 -6.12 -3.98
N GLY A 232 -6.62 -5.99 -5.25
CA GLY A 232 -7.31 -4.83 -5.78
C GLY A 232 -7.02 -4.62 -7.26
N LEU A 233 -7.58 -3.56 -7.81
CA LEU A 233 -7.42 -3.20 -9.22
C LEU A 233 -6.52 -1.96 -9.36
N VAL A 234 -5.56 -2.06 -10.28
CA VAL A 234 -4.68 -0.98 -10.73
C VAL A 234 -4.91 -0.77 -12.22
N LEU A 235 -5.20 0.46 -12.64
CA LEU A 235 -5.27 0.86 -14.04
C LEU A 235 -3.95 1.47 -14.45
N TRP A 236 -3.15 0.75 -15.21
CA TRP A 236 -1.87 1.23 -15.71
C TRP A 236 -2.07 1.89 -17.08
N ILE A 237 -2.08 3.21 -17.13
CA ILE A 237 -2.34 3.96 -18.37
C ILE A 237 -1.03 4.35 -19.05
N VAL A 238 -0.94 4.08 -20.35
CA VAL A 238 0.20 4.46 -21.22
C VAL A 238 -0.27 5.28 -22.41
N PRO A 239 0.59 6.19 -22.94
CA PRO A 239 0.15 7.17 -23.93
C PRO A 239 0.18 6.67 -25.38
N ASN A 240 0.93 5.61 -25.68
CA ASN A 240 1.08 5.09 -27.04
C ASN A 240 1.35 3.58 -27.08
N GLU A 241 1.20 3.01 -28.28
CA GLU A 241 1.31 1.57 -28.55
C GLU A 241 2.71 1.00 -28.29
N ALA A 242 3.77 1.76 -28.61
CA ALA A 242 5.15 1.31 -28.38
C ALA A 242 5.43 1.11 -26.89
N ILE A 243 5.05 2.09 -26.06
CA ILE A 243 5.17 2.03 -24.60
C ILE A 243 4.25 0.94 -24.04
N TYR A 244 3.05 0.77 -24.61
CA TYR A 244 2.13 -0.31 -24.24
C TYR A 244 2.78 -1.68 -24.38
N ARG A 245 3.26 -2.03 -25.58
CA ARG A 245 3.87 -3.34 -25.85
C ARG A 245 5.10 -3.61 -24.98
N GLN A 246 5.96 -2.60 -24.80
CA GLN A 246 7.13 -2.71 -23.95
C GLN A 246 6.74 -2.93 -22.48
N THR A 247 5.76 -2.19 -21.99
CA THR A 247 5.27 -2.33 -20.61
C THR A 247 4.60 -3.68 -20.40
N LEU A 248 3.77 -4.12 -21.34
CA LEU A 248 3.13 -5.44 -21.27
C LEU A 248 4.17 -6.56 -21.19
N LYS A 249 5.17 -6.55 -22.08
CA LYS A 249 6.25 -7.54 -22.09
C LYS A 249 6.99 -7.58 -20.74
N THR A 250 7.32 -6.42 -20.19
CA THR A 250 8.07 -6.31 -18.93
C THR A 250 7.23 -6.65 -17.69
N LEU A 251 5.92 -6.40 -17.69
CA LEU A 251 5.04 -6.76 -16.57
C LEU A 251 4.57 -8.22 -16.63
N ALA A 252 4.53 -8.83 -17.81
CA ALA A 252 4.17 -10.24 -18.00
C ALA A 252 5.32 -11.20 -17.61
N ASP A 253 6.57 -10.78 -17.83
CA ASP A 253 7.76 -11.51 -17.42
C ASP A 253 7.90 -11.52 -15.89
N ARG A 254 7.81 -12.71 -15.29
CA ARG A 254 7.85 -12.91 -13.83
C ARG A 254 9.21 -12.62 -13.21
N ASP A 255 10.28 -12.75 -13.99
CA ASP A 255 11.65 -12.54 -13.55
C ASP A 255 12.08 -11.09 -13.75
N HIS A 256 11.33 -10.32 -14.53
CA HIS A 256 11.59 -8.91 -14.74
C HIS A 256 11.43 -8.12 -13.42
N PRO A 257 12.36 -7.19 -13.09
CA PRO A 257 12.32 -6.47 -11.82
C PRO A 257 11.00 -5.76 -11.53
N TYR A 258 10.39 -5.11 -12.53
CA TYR A 258 9.10 -4.40 -12.34
C TYR A 258 7.99 -5.36 -11.88
N ARG A 259 7.96 -6.56 -12.46
CA ARG A 259 7.01 -7.59 -12.07
C ARG A 259 7.32 -8.14 -10.68
N GLN A 260 8.59 -8.29 -10.31
CA GLN A 260 8.96 -8.63 -8.93
C GLN A 260 8.44 -7.58 -7.92
N MET A 261 8.49 -6.28 -8.23
CA MET A 261 7.93 -5.23 -7.36
C MET A 261 6.42 -5.40 -7.17
N LEU A 262 5.71 -5.67 -8.27
CA LEU A 262 4.28 -5.95 -8.22
C LEU A 262 3.98 -7.24 -7.44
N ASN A 263 4.82 -8.28 -7.58
CA ASN A 263 4.67 -9.52 -6.81
C ASN A 263 4.81 -9.27 -5.31
N VAL A 264 5.73 -8.39 -4.88
CA VAL A 264 5.80 -7.98 -3.47
C VAL A 264 4.50 -7.29 -3.04
N ALA A 265 4.01 -6.33 -3.84
CA ALA A 265 2.75 -5.63 -3.56
C ALA A 265 1.55 -6.58 -3.47
N GLY A 266 1.49 -7.56 -4.37
CA GLY A 266 0.42 -8.55 -4.48
C GLY A 266 0.60 -9.81 -3.62
N ALA A 267 1.62 -9.87 -2.75
CA ALA A 267 1.97 -11.07 -1.98
C ALA A 267 2.06 -12.34 -2.86
N GLY A 268 2.74 -12.22 -4.00
CA GLY A 268 2.93 -13.27 -5.02
C GLY A 268 1.75 -13.46 -5.97
N ARG A 269 0.58 -12.86 -5.70
CA ARG A 269 -0.64 -13.01 -6.48
C ARG A 269 -0.92 -11.78 -7.32
N VAL A 270 -0.39 -11.76 -8.54
CA VAL A 270 -0.56 -10.64 -9.47
C VAL A 270 -1.08 -11.12 -10.81
N LYS A 271 -2.10 -10.45 -11.34
CA LYS A 271 -2.70 -10.73 -12.65
C LYS A 271 -2.47 -9.53 -13.57
N ILE A 272 -1.74 -9.71 -14.67
CA ILE A 272 -1.66 -8.67 -15.71
C ILE A 272 -2.85 -8.85 -16.62
N LEU A 273 -3.56 -7.77 -16.87
CA LEU A 273 -4.77 -7.73 -17.68
C LEU A 273 -4.59 -6.72 -18.81
N GLU A 274 -5.14 -7.06 -19.96
CA GLU A 274 -5.34 -6.13 -21.06
C GLU A 274 -6.81 -5.69 -21.08
N LYS A 275 -7.14 -4.76 -21.98
CA LYS A 275 -8.52 -4.23 -22.12
C LYS A 275 -9.59 -5.31 -22.26
N ASP A 276 -9.30 -6.36 -23.03
CA ASP A 276 -10.26 -7.41 -23.36
C ASP A 276 -10.19 -8.62 -22.41
N SER A 277 -9.27 -8.61 -21.43
CA SER A 277 -9.14 -9.72 -20.47
C SER A 277 -10.39 -9.85 -19.60
N PRO A 278 -10.84 -11.07 -19.27
CA PRO A 278 -11.93 -11.27 -18.33
C PRO A 278 -11.51 -10.84 -16.93
N LEU A 279 -12.43 -10.15 -16.23
CA LEU A 279 -12.24 -9.65 -14.88
C LEU A 279 -13.43 -10.04 -14.01
N THR A 280 -13.17 -10.76 -12.93
CA THR A 280 -14.20 -11.14 -11.96
C THR A 280 -14.01 -10.43 -10.64
N ARG A 281 -15.07 -10.32 -9.83
CA ARG A 281 -14.97 -9.82 -8.46
C ARG A 281 -13.94 -10.62 -7.64
N LEU A 282 -13.96 -11.95 -7.81
CA LEU A 282 -13.03 -12.85 -7.13
C LEU A 282 -11.58 -12.55 -7.49
N ASP A 283 -11.29 -12.19 -8.75
CA ASP A 283 -9.93 -11.79 -9.15
C ASP A 283 -9.45 -10.58 -8.32
N VAL A 284 -10.26 -9.53 -8.22
CA VAL A 284 -9.90 -8.28 -7.53
C VAL A 284 -9.81 -8.47 -6.01
N GLU A 285 -10.57 -9.41 -5.45
CA GLU A 285 -10.54 -9.75 -4.02
C GLU A 285 -9.34 -10.63 -3.65
N SER A 286 -8.80 -11.40 -4.60
CA SER A 286 -7.74 -12.39 -4.33
C SER A 286 -6.37 -12.05 -4.94
N HIS A 287 -6.31 -11.14 -5.92
CA HIS A 287 -5.08 -10.78 -6.63
C HIS A 287 -4.92 -9.27 -6.74
N LEU A 288 -3.66 -8.84 -6.92
CA LEU A 288 -3.37 -7.53 -7.48
C LEU A 288 -3.56 -7.60 -9.00
N CYS A 289 -4.70 -7.11 -9.47
CA CYS A 289 -5.02 -7.02 -10.89
C CYS A 289 -4.45 -5.72 -11.47
N VAL A 290 -3.48 -5.82 -12.37
CA VAL A 290 -2.89 -4.67 -13.07
C VAL A 290 -3.39 -4.68 -14.51
N MET A 291 -4.34 -3.80 -14.81
CA MET A 291 -4.93 -3.65 -16.14
C MET A 291 -4.21 -2.57 -16.93
N LEU A 292 -3.48 -2.97 -17.97
CA LEU A 292 -2.78 -2.09 -18.87
C LEU A 292 -3.75 -1.52 -19.91
N LEU A 293 -3.81 -0.20 -20.03
CA LEU A 293 -4.68 0.50 -20.96
C LEU A 293 -3.90 1.56 -21.73
N MET A 294 -4.13 1.62 -23.04
CA MET A 294 -3.72 2.78 -23.83
C MET A 294 -4.87 3.78 -23.89
N LEU A 295 -4.65 4.97 -23.34
CA LEU A 295 -5.54 6.10 -23.56
C LEU A 295 -4.79 7.13 -24.39
N GLN A 296 -5.20 7.32 -25.63
CA GLN A 296 -4.73 8.46 -26.42
C GLN A 296 -5.16 9.73 -25.71
N SER A 297 -4.22 10.65 -25.44
CA SER A 297 -4.47 11.97 -24.85
C SER A 297 -5.71 12.59 -25.46
N ALA A 298 -6.80 12.61 -24.68
CA ALA A 298 -8.01 13.32 -25.04
C ALA A 298 -7.86 14.73 -24.51
N ALA A 299 -7.67 15.70 -25.41
CA ALA A 299 -7.53 17.10 -25.02
C ALA A 299 -8.83 17.68 -24.38
N ARG A 300 -9.97 16.98 -24.53
CA ARG A 300 -11.29 17.42 -24.05
C ARG A 300 -11.98 16.34 -23.20
N LYS A 301 -12.62 16.76 -22.10
CA LYS A 301 -13.35 15.89 -21.15
C LYS A 301 -14.41 14.99 -21.84
N ASP A 302 -15.11 15.52 -22.83
CA ASP A 302 -16.17 14.80 -23.55
C ASP A 302 -15.62 13.66 -24.44
N GLU A 303 -14.42 13.84 -25.00
CA GLU A 303 -13.74 12.81 -25.78
C GLU A 303 -13.18 11.70 -24.88
N ALA A 304 -12.70 12.04 -23.69
CA ALA A 304 -12.28 11.06 -22.68
C ALA A 304 -13.48 10.22 -22.21
N GLN A 305 -14.62 10.87 -21.92
CA GLN A 305 -15.86 10.17 -21.56
C GLN A 305 -16.42 9.32 -22.71
N LYS A 306 -16.37 9.79 -23.96
CA LYS A 306 -16.76 9.00 -25.14
C LYS A 306 -15.82 7.81 -25.38
N LYS A 307 -14.51 7.96 -25.14
CA LYS A 307 -13.54 6.86 -25.22
C LYS A 307 -13.70 5.85 -24.08
N LEU A 308 -14.06 6.29 -22.87
CA LEU A 308 -14.47 5.43 -21.76
C LEU A 308 -15.81 4.71 -22.04
N LYS A 309 -16.74 5.34 -22.76
CA LYS A 309 -17.94 4.69 -23.31
C LYS A 309 -17.63 3.71 -24.46
N ALA A 310 -16.48 3.85 -25.13
CA ALA A 310 -16.03 2.93 -26.18
C ALA A 310 -15.43 1.63 -25.63
N PHE A 311 -15.33 1.47 -24.31
CA PHE A 311 -15.24 0.15 -23.67
C PHE A 311 -16.64 -0.48 -23.78
N ARG A 312 -16.96 -1.02 -24.97
CA ARG A 312 -18.24 -1.68 -25.23
C ARG A 312 -18.42 -2.81 -24.22
N ASP A 313 -19.61 -2.87 -23.62
CA ASP A 313 -20.05 -3.97 -22.77
C ASP A 313 -20.03 -5.28 -23.56
N ARG A 314 -18.99 -6.09 -23.34
CA ARG A 314 -18.83 -7.42 -23.96
C ARG A 314 -19.06 -8.57 -22.97
N GLY A 315 -19.59 -8.28 -21.78
CA GLY A 315 -19.86 -9.31 -20.76
C GLY A 315 -18.61 -9.96 -20.17
N ASN A 316 -17.44 -9.32 -20.30
CA ASN A 316 -16.17 -9.83 -19.78
C ASN A 316 -15.90 -9.43 -18.32
N VAL A 317 -16.84 -8.74 -17.68
CA VAL A 317 -16.81 -8.40 -16.26
C VAL A 317 -17.93 -9.12 -15.51
N LEU A 318 -17.60 -9.79 -14.41
CA LEU A 318 -18.54 -10.66 -13.69
C LEU A 318 -18.48 -10.48 -12.18
N GLY A 319 -19.66 -10.51 -11.54
CA GLY A 319 -19.80 -10.54 -10.09
C GLY A 319 -19.71 -9.18 -9.38
N PHE A 320 -19.59 -8.07 -10.10
CA PHE A 320 -19.48 -6.72 -9.51
C PHE A 320 -20.83 -6.04 -9.26
N THR A 321 -21.88 -6.48 -9.93
CA THR A 321 -23.24 -5.98 -9.79
C THR A 321 -24.14 -7.04 -9.15
N PRO A 322 -25.26 -6.64 -8.50
CA PRO A 322 -26.25 -7.58 -8.02
C PRO A 322 -26.86 -8.40 -9.15
N ARG A 323 -27.57 -9.47 -8.79
CA ARG A 323 -28.41 -10.23 -9.73
C ARG A 323 -29.50 -9.32 -10.29
N GLU A 324 -29.95 -9.58 -11.50
CA GLU A 324 -30.90 -8.71 -12.21
C GLU A 324 -32.28 -8.64 -11.54
N ASP A 325 -32.66 -9.65 -10.78
CA ASP A 325 -33.91 -9.75 -10.02
C ASP A 325 -33.85 -9.05 -8.64
N ASP A 326 -32.67 -8.69 -8.14
CA ASP A 326 -32.49 -8.04 -6.84
C ASP A 326 -32.60 -6.51 -6.93
N ILE A 327 -33.84 -6.03 -7.12
CA ILE A 327 -34.17 -4.61 -7.27
C ILE A 327 -33.65 -3.77 -6.09
N GLU A 328 -33.75 -4.28 -4.86
CA GLU A 328 -33.31 -3.57 -3.66
C GLU A 328 -31.79 -3.41 -3.61
N ALA A 329 -31.03 -4.43 -4.03
CA ALA A 329 -29.57 -4.31 -4.11
C ALA A 329 -29.12 -3.33 -5.19
N HIS A 330 -29.79 -3.29 -6.35
CA HIS A 330 -29.51 -2.27 -7.38
C HIS A 330 -29.79 -0.86 -6.87
N TRP A 331 -30.94 -0.66 -6.19
CA TRP A 331 -31.30 0.63 -5.61
C TRP A 331 -30.27 1.10 -4.56
N ARG A 332 -29.85 0.21 -3.65
CA ARG A 332 -28.79 0.50 -2.68
C ARG A 332 -27.46 0.82 -3.34
N LEU A 333 -27.09 0.09 -4.40
CA LEU A 333 -25.85 0.33 -5.13
C LEU A 333 -25.86 1.70 -5.83
N LEU A 334 -26.99 2.09 -6.44
CA LEU A 334 -27.16 3.41 -7.04
C LEU A 334 -27.11 4.53 -6.00
N GLY A 335 -27.65 4.33 -4.80
CA GLY A 335 -27.48 5.26 -3.69
C GLY A 335 -26.01 5.42 -3.27
N ALA A 336 -25.25 4.32 -3.23
CA ALA A 336 -23.84 4.34 -2.84
C ALA A 336 -22.90 4.88 -3.92
N VAL A 337 -23.23 4.69 -5.19
CA VAL A 337 -22.44 5.14 -6.36
C VAL A 337 -23.41 5.71 -7.41
N PRO A 338 -23.79 6.99 -7.29
CA PRO A 338 -24.89 7.55 -8.07
C PRO A 338 -24.53 7.75 -9.54
N ASN A 339 -23.26 7.69 -9.94
CA ASN A 339 -22.84 7.87 -11.33
C ASN A 339 -22.66 6.55 -12.12
N LEU A 340 -23.28 5.46 -11.69
CA LEU A 340 -23.30 4.20 -12.45
C LEU A 340 -24.23 4.29 -13.65
N ASP A 341 -23.83 3.61 -14.74
CA ASP A 341 -24.68 3.45 -15.91
C ASP A 341 -25.67 2.30 -15.69
N VAL A 342 -26.93 2.51 -16.08
CA VAL A 342 -28.03 1.53 -15.99
C VAL A 342 -28.53 1.16 -17.39
N TYR A 343 -29.22 0.02 -17.51
CA TYR A 343 -29.99 -0.30 -18.69
C TYR A 343 -31.16 0.68 -18.78
N ALA A 344 -31.03 1.65 -19.69
CA ALA A 344 -32.01 2.71 -19.88
C ALA A 344 -32.81 2.45 -21.18
N PRO A 345 -34.12 2.75 -21.18
CA PRO A 345 -34.93 2.74 -22.40
C PRO A 345 -34.30 3.62 -23.49
N PHE A 346 -34.56 3.30 -24.75
CA PHE A 346 -34.09 4.11 -25.87
C PHE A 346 -34.58 5.56 -25.74
N GLY A 347 -33.65 6.52 -25.86
CA GLY A 347 -33.95 7.95 -25.72
C GLY A 347 -33.95 8.48 -24.28
N ALA A 348 -33.92 7.62 -23.25
CA ALA A 348 -33.83 8.06 -21.86
C ALA A 348 -32.41 8.48 -21.47
N SER A 349 -32.29 9.55 -20.69
CA SER A 349 -30.99 9.93 -20.10
C SER A 349 -30.59 8.93 -19.00
N GLN A 350 -29.29 8.72 -18.83
CA GLN A 350 -28.78 7.89 -17.73
C GLN A 350 -29.20 8.43 -16.36
N GLU A 351 -29.27 9.75 -16.23
CA GLU A 351 -29.70 10.43 -15.00
C GLU A 351 -31.17 10.19 -14.65
N GLY A 352 -32.06 10.28 -15.64
CA GLY A 352 -33.48 9.97 -15.43
C GLY A 352 -33.69 8.49 -15.14
N ALA A 353 -32.97 7.61 -15.85
CA ALA A 353 -33.08 6.17 -15.66
C ALA A 353 -32.61 5.75 -14.25
N ARG A 354 -31.45 6.20 -13.78
CA ARG A 354 -30.94 5.83 -12.43
C ARG A 354 -31.80 6.34 -11.27
N ALA A 355 -32.62 7.38 -11.48
CA ALA A 355 -33.49 7.93 -10.45
C ALA A 355 -34.73 7.07 -10.16
N GLN A 356 -34.99 6.05 -10.99
CA GLN A 356 -36.15 5.16 -10.87
C GLN A 356 -35.78 3.88 -10.13
N LYS A 357 -36.56 3.54 -9.10
CA LYS A 357 -36.45 2.24 -8.43
C LYS A 357 -36.87 1.14 -9.42
N GLY A 358 -36.06 0.08 -9.52
CA GLY A 358 -36.20 -0.95 -10.56
C GLY A 358 -35.15 -0.88 -11.67
N SER A 359 -34.36 0.20 -11.73
CA SER A 359 -33.26 0.30 -12.69
C SER A 359 -32.15 -0.69 -12.42
N ILE A 360 -31.76 -1.42 -13.47
CA ILE A 360 -30.71 -2.45 -13.41
C ILE A 360 -29.36 -1.84 -13.79
N VAL A 361 -28.39 -1.93 -12.87
CA VAL A 361 -27.02 -1.48 -13.10
C VAL A 361 -26.36 -2.38 -14.14
N LYS A 362 -25.71 -1.77 -15.14
CA LYS A 362 -24.99 -2.52 -16.19
C LYS A 362 -23.77 -3.23 -15.61
N SER A 363 -23.58 -4.48 -16.00
CA SER A 363 -22.30 -5.19 -15.80
C SER A 363 -21.28 -4.71 -16.85
N SER A 364 -20.77 -3.50 -16.65
CA SER A 364 -19.84 -2.82 -17.55
C SER A 364 -18.48 -2.58 -16.90
N LEU A 365 -17.39 -2.60 -17.68
CA LEU A 365 -16.08 -2.23 -17.14
C LEU A 365 -16.12 -0.82 -16.54
N GLY A 366 -16.79 0.13 -17.20
CA GLY A 366 -16.95 1.49 -16.68
C GLY A 366 -17.57 1.54 -15.28
N ASN A 367 -18.61 0.73 -15.02
CA ASN A 367 -19.20 0.59 -13.69
C ASN A 367 -18.26 -0.13 -12.73
N VAL A 368 -17.56 -1.19 -13.15
CA VAL A 368 -16.55 -1.84 -12.31
C VAL A 368 -15.51 -0.82 -11.82
N LEU A 369 -15.01 0.06 -12.70
CA LEU A 369 -14.03 1.09 -12.29
C LEU A 369 -14.60 2.07 -11.27
N ARG A 370 -15.87 2.49 -11.41
CA ARG A 370 -16.53 3.38 -10.45
C ARG A 370 -16.79 2.71 -9.11
N ILE A 371 -17.12 1.42 -9.12
CA ILE A 371 -17.35 0.61 -7.91
C ILE A 371 -16.03 0.33 -7.19
N GLN A 372 -15.02 -0.14 -7.92
CA GLN A 372 -13.75 -0.60 -7.36
C GLN A 372 -12.78 0.53 -7.00
N ARG A 373 -12.96 1.73 -7.58
CA ARG A 373 -12.11 2.92 -7.37
C ARG A 373 -10.62 2.56 -7.44
N PRO A 374 -10.16 2.01 -8.58
CA PRO A 374 -8.79 1.50 -8.69
C PRO A 374 -7.74 2.61 -8.53
N MET A 375 -6.53 2.20 -8.14
CA MET A 375 -5.36 3.06 -8.30
C MET A 375 -5.11 3.27 -9.80
N VAL A 376 -4.77 4.49 -10.22
CA VAL A 376 -4.52 4.86 -11.62
C VAL A 376 -3.10 5.37 -11.78
#